data_AF-A0A2U9BNU8-F1
#
_entry.id   AF-A0A2U9BNU8-F1
#
_cell.length_a   1.000
_cell.length_b   1.000
_cell.length_c   1.000
_cell.angle_alpha   90.00
_cell.angle_beta   90.00
_cell.angle_gamma   90.00
#
_symmetry.space_group_name_H-M   'P 1'
#
loop_
_entity.id
_entity.type
_entity.pdbx_description
1 polymer ?
#
loop_
_entity_poly.entity_id
_entity_poly.type
_entity_poly.pdbx_seq_one_letter_code
_entity_poly.pdbx_strand_id
1 'polypeptide(L)'
;MEVHSAQLFNMQPTMPGETDEAKSEDTTRTYRDKVDSLIEAFGTNKQKRALTSRRLNQVGSDTLHQAVAKAASNVIDQKGLEALQQEVADMESQGDLALHLPPCDATADKPENVYMFDDLLSPVEFAALETAGSKMAALTTEELQKMTDDGRCLCVVAHLENMPGVGEARDKVARCAFYLSLLLKLARQKSLTRKFGQEEGCPRIILSKLFKTFTVETFSNGRVVNILSTSMRAKLAAYSLALLLHMGHMTADLTLLHRDLGITEARMIEVAKSMGLTLIKPARTKKDDAELQGEHRQASLRLPLVKSDKFTERRKRKKMI
;
A
#
# COMPACT_ATOMS: atom_id res chain seq x y z
N MET A 1 -84.53 -65.18 10.66
CA MET A 1 -83.70 -64.10 10.10
C MET A 1 -83.38 -63.20 11.27
N GLU A 2 -82.15 -63.25 11.78
CA GLU A 2 -81.74 -62.48 12.95
C GLU A 2 -81.17 -61.14 12.47
N VAL A 3 -81.82 -60.05 12.88
CA VAL A 3 -81.43 -58.68 12.50
C VAL A 3 -80.66 -58.09 13.67
N HIS A 4 -79.39 -57.76 13.44
CA HIS A 4 -78.54 -57.11 14.42
C HIS A 4 -78.28 -55.66 14.02
N SER A 5 -78.31 -54.78 15.04
CA SER A 5 -77.84 -53.40 14.92
C SER A 5 -76.34 -53.41 14.67
N ALA A 6 -75.89 -52.86 13.54
CA ALA A 6 -74.48 -52.68 13.23
C ALA A 6 -74.17 -51.20 13.06
N GLN A 7 -73.11 -50.72 13.73
CA GLN A 7 -72.58 -49.38 13.54
C GLN A 7 -71.46 -49.42 12.48
N LEU A 8 -71.51 -48.48 11.54
CA LEU A 8 -70.53 -48.34 10.48
C LEU A 8 -69.35 -47.51 11.00
N PHE A 9 -68.16 -48.11 11.08
CA PHE A 9 -66.93 -47.42 11.45
C PHE A 9 -66.09 -47.14 10.21
N ASN A 10 -65.81 -45.86 9.96
CA ASN A 10 -64.78 -45.45 9.00
C ASN A 10 -63.45 -45.33 9.74
N MET A 11 -62.51 -46.23 9.42
CA MET A 11 -61.17 -46.23 9.99
C MET A 11 -60.19 -45.63 8.97
N GLN A 12 -59.44 -44.61 9.36
CA GLN A 12 -58.29 -44.12 8.60
C GLN A 12 -57.01 -44.67 9.23
N PRO A 13 -56.22 -45.49 8.54
CA PRO A 13 -54.95 -45.97 9.05
C PRO A 13 -53.93 -44.83 9.06
N THR A 14 -53.36 -44.53 10.23
CA THR A 14 -52.21 -43.64 10.35
C THR A 14 -50.93 -44.47 10.30
N MET A 15 -49.99 -44.11 9.42
CA MET A 15 -48.69 -44.77 9.39
C MET A 15 -47.82 -44.26 10.54
N PRO A 16 -47.13 -45.15 11.30
CA PRO A 16 -46.21 -44.73 12.35
C PRO A 16 -45.05 -43.94 11.73
N GLY A 17 -45.05 -42.62 11.94
CA GLY A 17 -44.12 -41.66 11.34
C GLY A 17 -44.78 -40.50 10.58
N GLU A 18 -46.10 -40.54 10.35
CA GLU A 18 -46.85 -39.51 9.61
C GLU A 18 -47.60 -38.51 10.52
N THR A 19 -47.51 -38.66 11.84
CA THR A 19 -47.90 -37.60 12.77
C THR A 19 -46.74 -36.63 12.92
N ASP A 20 -46.46 -35.88 11.86
CA ASP A 20 -45.93 -34.55 12.04
C ASP A 20 -47.06 -33.74 12.69
N GLU A 21 -47.14 -33.81 14.02
CA GLU A 21 -47.61 -32.67 14.78
C GLU A 21 -46.86 -31.48 14.20
N ALA A 22 -47.58 -30.58 13.51
CA ALA A 22 -47.06 -29.29 13.10
C ALA A 22 -46.69 -28.52 14.38
N LYS A 23 -45.55 -28.88 14.96
CA LYS A 23 -44.92 -28.16 16.05
C LYS A 23 -44.77 -26.76 15.53
N SER A 24 -45.29 -25.82 16.30
CA SER A 24 -45.20 -24.39 16.05
C SER A 24 -43.72 -23.97 15.98
N GLU A 25 -43.10 -24.15 14.81
CA GLU A 25 -41.75 -23.62 14.50
C GLU A 25 -41.69 -22.09 14.58
N ASP A 26 -42.84 -21.44 14.78
CA ASP A 26 -42.97 -20.00 14.88
C ASP A 26 -42.36 -19.40 16.15
N THR A 27 -42.09 -20.17 17.21
CA THR A 27 -41.63 -19.57 18.48
C THR A 27 -40.13 -19.26 18.51
N THR A 28 -39.32 -19.83 17.60
CA THR A 28 -37.85 -19.66 17.59
C THR A 28 -37.33 -18.79 16.44
N ARG A 29 -38.17 -18.47 15.43
CA ARG A 29 -37.75 -17.67 14.28
C ARG A 29 -37.70 -16.18 14.63
N THR A 30 -36.59 -15.52 14.32
CA THR A 30 -36.44 -14.07 14.50
C THR A 30 -37.49 -13.36 13.64
N TYR A 31 -37.94 -12.17 14.06
CA TYR A 31 -38.84 -11.32 13.26
C TYR A 31 -38.34 -11.16 11.81
N ARG A 32 -37.03 -11.03 11.62
CA ARG A 32 -36.40 -10.97 10.29
C ARG A 32 -36.58 -12.25 9.47
N ASP A 33 -36.45 -13.41 10.09
CA ASP A 33 -36.58 -14.71 9.41
C ASP A 33 -38.03 -14.96 8.97
N LYS A 34 -39.00 -14.49 9.76
CA LYS A 34 -40.43 -14.51 9.40
C LYS A 34 -40.71 -13.61 8.21
N VAL A 35 -40.16 -12.39 8.19
CA VAL A 35 -40.27 -11.46 7.06
C VAL A 35 -39.60 -12.03 5.80
N ASP A 36 -38.42 -12.62 5.94
CA ASP A 36 -37.69 -13.24 4.83
C ASP A 36 -38.48 -14.44 4.26
N SER A 37 -39.14 -15.24 5.11
CA SER A 37 -40.05 -16.32 4.70
C SER A 37 -41.27 -15.80 3.93
N LEU A 38 -41.86 -14.69 4.38
CA LEU A 38 -42.98 -14.04 3.68
C LEU A 38 -42.54 -13.47 2.32
N ILE A 39 -41.35 -12.90 2.22
CA ILE A 39 -40.78 -12.41 0.96
C ILE A 39 -40.51 -13.59 0.01
N GLU A 40 -40.02 -14.71 0.52
CA GLU A 40 -39.76 -15.91 -0.26
C GLU A 40 -41.05 -16.54 -0.81
N ALA A 41 -42.11 -16.61 0.00
CA ALA A 41 -43.42 -17.11 -0.42
C ALA A 41 -44.16 -16.12 -1.34
N PHE A 42 -44.39 -14.89 -0.86
CA PHE A 42 -45.33 -13.92 -1.45
C PHE A 42 -44.68 -12.66 -2.02
N GLY A 43 -43.36 -12.47 -1.85
CA GLY A 43 -42.67 -11.28 -2.33
C GLY A 43 -42.65 -11.15 -3.85
N THR A 44 -42.49 -9.92 -4.33
CA THR A 44 -42.31 -9.66 -5.77
C THR A 44 -40.97 -10.23 -6.27
N ASN A 45 -40.85 -10.49 -7.58
CA ASN A 45 -39.59 -10.96 -8.18
C ASN A 45 -38.38 -10.07 -7.84
N LYS A 46 -38.58 -8.76 -7.69
CA LYS A 46 -37.55 -7.82 -7.26
C LYS A 46 -37.12 -8.07 -5.81
N GLN A 47 -38.07 -8.28 -4.90
CA GLN A 47 -37.80 -8.57 -3.49
C GLN A 47 -37.16 -9.95 -3.31
N LYS A 48 -37.63 -10.98 -4.03
CA LYS A 48 -37.02 -12.32 -4.01
C LYS A 48 -35.56 -12.28 -4.47
N ARG A 49 -35.25 -11.56 -5.55
CA ARG A 49 -33.85 -11.36 -6.02
C ARG A 49 -32.98 -10.59 -5.02
N ALA A 50 -33.53 -9.59 -4.36
CA ALA A 50 -32.81 -8.84 -3.33
C ALA A 50 -32.48 -9.74 -2.11
N LEU A 51 -33.42 -10.60 -1.73
CA LEU A 51 -33.26 -11.55 -0.64
C LEU A 51 -32.22 -12.63 -0.96
N THR A 52 -32.26 -13.21 -2.15
CA THR A 52 -31.25 -14.21 -2.57
C THR A 52 -29.85 -13.61 -2.62
N SER A 53 -29.70 -12.38 -3.15
CA SER A 53 -28.43 -11.65 -3.13
C SER A 53 -27.90 -11.42 -1.71
N ARG A 54 -28.77 -11.02 -0.78
CA ARG A 54 -28.42 -10.84 0.64
C ARG A 54 -27.93 -12.15 1.28
N ARG A 55 -28.65 -13.26 1.08
CA ARG A 55 -28.25 -14.58 1.60
C ARG A 55 -26.90 -15.02 1.04
N LEU A 56 -26.66 -14.82 -0.26
CA LEU A 56 -25.40 -15.19 -0.92
C LEU A 56 -24.22 -14.40 -0.35
N ASN A 57 -24.39 -13.09 -0.11
CA ASN A 57 -23.36 -12.26 0.51
C ASN A 57 -23.06 -12.69 1.96
N GLN A 58 -24.07 -13.12 2.72
CA GLN A 58 -23.89 -13.59 4.09
C GLN A 58 -23.16 -14.93 4.16
N VAL A 59 -23.49 -15.88 3.28
CA VAL A 59 -22.74 -17.15 3.17
C VAL A 59 -21.28 -16.87 2.77
N GLY A 60 -21.06 -15.90 1.87
CA GLY A 60 -19.71 -15.43 1.52
C GLY A 60 -18.93 -14.85 2.71
N SER A 61 -19.58 -14.08 3.59
CA SER A 61 -18.91 -13.57 4.79
C SER A 61 -18.60 -14.68 5.81
N ASP A 62 -19.52 -15.61 6.02
CA ASP A 62 -19.34 -16.68 7.02
C ASP A 62 -18.23 -17.65 6.60
N THR A 63 -18.20 -18.02 5.32
CA THR A 63 -17.12 -18.85 4.74
C THR A 63 -15.76 -18.13 4.81
N LEU A 64 -15.74 -16.81 4.55
CA LEU A 64 -14.54 -16.00 4.72
C LEU A 64 -14.09 -15.97 6.18
N HIS A 65 -15.00 -15.76 7.13
CA HIS A 65 -14.69 -15.74 8.56
C HIS A 65 -14.13 -17.09 9.04
N GLN A 66 -14.72 -18.21 8.61
CA GLN A 66 -14.20 -19.55 8.91
C GLN A 66 -12.81 -19.78 8.33
N ALA A 67 -12.59 -19.37 7.07
CA ALA A 67 -11.28 -19.48 6.43
C ALA A 67 -10.21 -18.62 7.15
N VAL A 68 -10.56 -17.40 7.55
CA VAL A 68 -9.69 -16.51 8.32
C VAL A 68 -9.41 -17.08 9.71
N ALA A 69 -10.41 -17.60 10.41
CA ALA A 69 -10.24 -18.22 11.73
C ALA A 69 -9.32 -19.44 11.65
N LYS A 70 -9.49 -20.29 10.62
CA LYS A 70 -8.64 -21.45 10.37
C LYS A 70 -7.22 -21.05 9.98
N ALA A 71 -7.05 -19.99 9.18
CA ALA A 71 -5.73 -19.47 8.86
C ALA A 71 -5.03 -18.91 10.10
N ALA A 72 -5.75 -18.17 10.95
CA ALA A 72 -5.23 -17.63 12.20
C ALA A 72 -4.83 -18.76 13.17
N SER A 73 -5.67 -19.79 13.35
CA SER A 73 -5.32 -20.94 14.18
C SER A 73 -4.08 -21.66 13.66
N ASN A 74 -4.00 -21.90 12.34
CA ASN A 74 -2.83 -22.55 11.74
C ASN A 74 -1.54 -21.75 11.96
N VAL A 75 -1.58 -20.41 11.87
CA VAL A 75 -0.40 -19.56 12.12
C VAL A 75 -0.02 -19.60 13.60
N ILE A 76 -1.01 -19.58 14.50
CA ILE A 76 -0.79 -19.70 15.95
C ILE A 76 -0.18 -21.07 16.29
N ASP A 77 -0.68 -22.15 15.69
CA ASP A 77 -0.19 -23.51 15.92
C ASP A 77 1.23 -23.71 15.37
N GLN A 78 1.57 -23.06 14.26
CA GLN A 78 2.89 -23.15 13.64
C GLN A 78 3.96 -22.29 14.32
N LYS A 79 3.64 -21.04 14.69
CA LYS A 79 4.61 -20.09 15.24
C LYS A 79 4.57 -20.00 16.78
N GLY A 80 3.44 -20.33 17.40
CA GLY A 80 3.22 -20.14 18.83
C GLY A 80 2.84 -18.69 19.18
N LEU A 81 1.97 -18.52 20.20
CA LEU A 81 1.47 -17.21 20.62
C LEU A 81 2.58 -16.27 21.12
N GLU A 82 3.57 -16.80 21.83
CA GLU A 82 4.66 -16.00 22.43
C GLU A 82 5.59 -15.42 21.36
N ALA A 83 5.97 -16.22 20.35
CA ALA A 83 6.79 -15.74 19.24
C ALA A 83 6.05 -14.68 18.40
N LEU A 84 4.73 -14.84 18.22
CA LEU A 84 3.90 -13.85 17.55
C LEU A 84 3.78 -12.55 18.36
N GLN A 85 3.65 -12.64 19.68
CA GLN A 85 3.63 -11.45 20.55
C GLN A 85 4.96 -10.70 20.54
N GLN A 86 6.08 -11.43 20.50
CA GLN A 86 7.40 -10.82 20.37
C GLN A 86 7.59 -10.18 18.98
N GLU A 87 7.20 -10.86 17.90
CA GLU A 87 7.21 -10.29 16.54
C GLU A 87 6.36 -9.00 16.47
N VAL A 88 5.16 -9.01 17.07
CA VAL A 88 4.29 -7.82 17.12
C VAL A 88 4.93 -6.70 17.95
N ALA A 89 5.52 -7.01 19.10
CA ALA A 89 6.22 -6.01 19.91
C ALA A 89 7.42 -5.41 19.17
N ASP A 90 8.17 -6.23 18.44
CA ASP A 90 9.30 -5.80 17.62
C ASP A 90 8.82 -4.95 16.43
N MET A 91 7.74 -5.35 15.74
CA MET A 91 7.10 -4.58 14.67
C MET A 91 6.53 -3.23 15.16
N GLU A 92 5.87 -3.22 16.33
CA GLU A 92 5.34 -2.00 16.96
C GLU A 92 6.46 -1.07 17.41
N SER A 93 7.58 -1.61 17.89
CA SER A 93 8.77 -0.83 18.28
C SER A 93 9.44 -0.12 17.10
N GLN A 94 9.44 -0.75 15.92
CA GLN A 94 9.95 -0.17 14.69
C GLN A 94 8.95 0.89 14.13
N GLY A 95 7.66 0.70 14.36
CA GLY A 95 6.57 1.60 13.98
C GLY A 95 6.27 1.56 12.47
N ASP A 96 5.03 1.88 12.08
CA ASP A 96 4.48 1.69 10.72
C ASP A 96 5.36 2.22 9.56
N LEU A 97 6.15 3.26 9.81
CA LEU A 97 7.06 3.82 8.81
C LEU A 97 8.34 2.99 8.63
N ALA A 98 8.88 2.37 9.68
CA ALA A 98 10.12 1.60 9.60
C ALA A 98 9.98 0.32 8.77
N LEU A 99 8.79 -0.31 8.81
CA LEU A 99 8.44 -1.44 7.94
C LEU A 99 8.44 -1.08 6.44
N HIS A 100 8.45 0.21 6.14
CA HIS A 100 8.39 0.76 4.79
C HIS A 100 9.67 1.49 4.40
N LEU A 101 10.71 1.41 5.22
CA LEU A 101 12.04 1.91 4.85
C LEU A 101 12.77 0.90 3.95
N PRO A 102 13.66 1.39 3.07
CA PRO A 102 14.60 0.50 2.40
C PRO A 102 15.50 -0.20 3.43
N PRO A 103 16.04 -1.40 3.11
CA PRO A 103 16.99 -2.11 3.95
C PRO A 103 18.12 -1.17 4.39
N CYS A 104 18.39 -1.13 5.70
CA CYS A 104 19.33 -0.20 6.31
C CYS A 104 20.38 -0.98 7.11
N ASP A 105 21.65 -0.80 6.76
CA ASP A 105 22.78 -1.30 7.53
C ASP A 105 23.27 -0.22 8.48
N ALA A 106 22.89 -0.34 9.76
CA ALA A 106 23.30 0.59 10.81
C ALA A 106 24.78 0.47 11.19
N THR A 107 25.47 -0.58 10.75
CA THR A 107 26.87 -0.88 11.06
C THR A 107 27.83 -0.49 9.94
N ALA A 108 27.33 0.08 8.85
CA ALA A 108 28.13 0.48 7.71
C ALA A 108 29.18 1.56 8.05
N ASP A 109 30.43 1.31 7.65
CA ASP A 109 31.55 2.25 7.84
C ASP A 109 31.50 3.46 6.88
N LYS A 110 30.78 3.32 5.76
CA LYS A 110 30.63 4.36 4.74
C LYS A 110 29.16 4.79 4.65
N PRO A 111 28.88 6.09 4.45
CA PRO A 111 27.50 6.56 4.31
C PRO A 111 26.80 5.90 3.13
N GLU A 112 27.50 5.72 2.01
CA GLU A 112 26.97 5.03 0.82
C GLU A 112 26.53 3.59 1.12
N ASN A 113 27.12 2.98 2.16
CA ASN A 113 26.87 1.60 2.52
C ASN A 113 25.71 1.42 3.50
N VAL A 114 25.16 2.50 4.06
CA VAL A 114 23.98 2.41 4.94
C VAL A 114 22.77 1.92 4.17
N TYR A 115 22.60 2.41 2.95
CA TYR A 115 21.53 2.01 2.04
C TYR A 115 22.19 1.46 0.78
N MET A 116 22.37 0.14 0.70
CA MET A 116 23.00 -0.51 -0.46
C MET A 116 22.30 -0.13 -1.76
N PHE A 117 23.07 0.24 -2.78
CA PHE A 117 22.50 0.51 -4.10
C PHE A 117 21.84 -0.73 -4.70
N ASP A 118 22.47 -1.90 -4.53
CA ASP A 118 21.99 -3.18 -5.08
C ASP A 118 20.63 -3.60 -4.48
N ASP A 119 20.34 -3.19 -3.24
CA ASP A 119 19.05 -3.43 -2.60
C ASP A 119 17.94 -2.52 -3.18
N LEU A 120 18.30 -1.32 -3.63
CA LEU A 120 17.38 -0.39 -4.29
C LEU A 120 17.12 -0.79 -5.74
N LEU A 121 18.19 -1.11 -6.48
CA LEU A 121 18.16 -1.53 -7.88
C LEU A 121 19.19 -2.65 -8.07
N SER A 122 18.70 -3.87 -8.30
CA SER A 122 19.60 -5.00 -8.51
C SER A 122 20.41 -4.81 -9.80
N PRO A 123 21.61 -5.41 -9.93
CA PRO A 123 22.43 -5.26 -11.14
C PRO A 123 21.70 -5.62 -12.43
N VAL A 124 20.81 -6.62 -12.38
CA VAL A 124 19.97 -7.05 -13.51
C VAL A 124 18.94 -5.99 -13.89
N GLU A 125 18.33 -5.35 -12.90
CA GLU A 125 17.38 -4.25 -13.10
C GLU A 125 18.07 -3.00 -13.65
N PHE A 126 19.24 -2.68 -13.08
CA PHE A 126 20.05 -1.56 -13.52
C PHE A 126 20.56 -1.73 -14.95
N ALA A 127 20.93 -2.95 -15.35
CA ALA A 127 21.27 -3.29 -16.73
C ALA A 127 20.06 -3.13 -17.67
N ALA A 128 18.87 -3.59 -17.26
CA ALA A 128 17.65 -3.47 -18.07
C ALA A 128 17.25 -2.01 -18.36
N LEU A 129 17.63 -1.07 -17.49
CA LEU A 129 17.34 0.36 -17.64
C LEU A 129 18.24 1.09 -18.64
N GLU A 130 19.25 0.44 -19.23
CA GLU A 130 20.20 1.06 -20.17
C GLU A 130 19.51 1.86 -21.28
N THR A 131 18.64 1.22 -22.04
CA THR A 131 17.94 1.85 -23.19
C THR A 131 17.08 3.04 -22.77
N ALA A 132 16.46 2.98 -21.60
CA ALA A 132 15.64 4.06 -21.07
C ALA A 132 16.49 5.20 -20.50
N GLY A 133 17.60 4.88 -19.85
CA GLY A 133 18.60 5.83 -19.35
C GLY A 133 19.26 6.61 -20.49
N SER A 134 19.63 5.95 -21.59
CA SER A 134 20.20 6.62 -22.77
C SER A 134 19.22 7.62 -23.39
N LYS A 135 17.91 7.31 -23.41
CA LYS A 135 16.87 8.26 -23.85
C LYS A 135 16.79 9.48 -22.92
N MET A 136 16.85 9.26 -21.60
CA MET A 136 16.90 10.35 -20.62
C MET A 136 18.14 11.22 -20.75
N ALA A 137 19.31 10.62 -21.02
CA ALA A 137 20.57 11.35 -21.20
C ALA A 137 20.64 12.16 -22.50
N ALA A 138 19.83 11.76 -23.50
CA ALA A 138 19.72 12.41 -24.81
C ALA A 138 18.57 13.42 -24.90
N LEU A 139 17.85 13.68 -23.79
CA LEU A 139 16.77 14.66 -23.76
C LEU A 139 17.30 16.04 -24.16
N THR A 140 16.55 16.70 -25.02
CA THR A 140 16.85 18.07 -25.46
C THR A 140 16.47 19.08 -24.37
N THR A 141 17.06 20.27 -24.41
CA THR A 141 16.72 21.37 -23.47
C THR A 141 15.24 21.74 -23.52
N GLU A 142 14.59 21.59 -24.68
CA GLU A 142 13.15 21.82 -24.84
C GLU A 142 12.29 20.77 -24.14
N GLU A 143 12.71 19.50 -24.14
CA GLU A 143 12.01 18.43 -23.43
C GLU A 143 12.20 18.55 -21.92
N LEU A 144 13.39 19.00 -21.47
CA LEU A 144 13.62 19.33 -20.07
C LEU A 144 12.73 20.48 -19.61
N GLN A 145 12.59 21.54 -20.42
CA GLN A 145 11.66 22.65 -20.14
C GLN A 145 10.21 22.16 -20.03
N LYS A 146 9.75 21.29 -20.94
CA LYS A 146 8.41 20.68 -20.83
C LYS A 146 8.22 19.92 -19.52
N MET A 147 9.22 19.16 -19.06
CA MET A 147 9.13 18.47 -17.76
C MET A 147 9.05 19.42 -16.56
N THR A 148 9.73 20.57 -16.66
CA THR A 148 9.68 21.63 -15.66
C THR A 148 8.32 22.32 -15.64
N ASP A 149 7.78 22.66 -16.80
CA ASP A 149 6.47 23.31 -16.97
C ASP A 149 5.32 22.43 -16.46
N ASP A 150 5.43 21.12 -16.69
CA ASP A 150 4.47 20.15 -16.17
C ASP A 150 4.49 20.07 -14.63
N GLY A 151 5.59 20.50 -13.99
CA GLY A 151 5.78 20.51 -12.54
C GLY A 151 5.80 19.11 -11.91
N ARG A 152 6.18 18.09 -12.68
CA ARG A 152 6.02 16.68 -12.27
C ARG A 152 7.29 15.93 -11.91
N CYS A 153 8.45 16.48 -12.22
CA CYS A 153 9.75 15.85 -12.01
C CYS A 153 10.87 16.89 -11.74
N LEU A 154 10.61 17.90 -10.90
CA LEU A 154 11.57 18.99 -10.65
C LEU A 154 12.92 18.47 -10.10
N CYS A 155 12.90 17.45 -9.24
CA CYS A 155 14.12 16.81 -8.74
C CYS A 155 14.94 16.17 -9.88
N VAL A 156 14.24 15.50 -10.79
CA VAL A 156 14.89 14.78 -11.90
C VAL A 156 15.54 15.79 -12.83
N VAL A 157 14.84 16.88 -13.17
CA VAL A 157 15.39 17.96 -14.01
C VAL A 157 16.64 18.55 -13.37
N ALA A 158 16.61 18.89 -12.08
CA ALA A 158 17.77 19.45 -11.38
C ALA A 158 19.01 18.52 -11.44
N HIS A 159 18.81 17.20 -11.37
CA HIS A 159 19.91 16.24 -11.52
C HIS A 159 20.35 16.03 -12.98
N LEU A 160 19.45 16.19 -13.95
CA LEU A 160 19.78 16.12 -15.38
C LEU A 160 20.58 17.34 -15.84
N GLU A 161 20.25 18.54 -15.35
CA GLU A 161 21.00 19.77 -15.64
C GLU A 161 22.41 19.75 -15.04
N ASN A 162 22.57 19.14 -13.85
CA ASN A 162 23.85 18.99 -13.17
C ASN A 162 24.56 17.66 -13.49
N MET A 163 24.25 17.03 -14.63
CA MET A 163 24.84 15.74 -14.98
C MET A 163 26.36 15.84 -15.17
N PRO A 164 27.11 14.79 -14.77
CA PRO A 164 28.52 14.67 -15.13
C PRO A 164 28.71 14.68 -16.65
N GLY A 165 29.76 15.34 -17.12
CA GLY A 165 30.00 15.53 -18.57
C GLY A 165 30.07 14.23 -19.36
N VAL A 166 30.93 13.27 -18.94
CA VAL A 166 31.15 11.99 -19.64
C VAL A 166 31.53 10.89 -18.64
N GLY A 167 31.05 9.67 -18.85
CA GLY A 167 31.52 8.46 -18.15
C GLY A 167 30.40 7.62 -17.51
N GLU A 168 30.80 6.55 -16.80
CA GLU A 168 29.88 5.62 -16.10
C GLU A 168 28.98 6.33 -15.09
N ALA A 169 29.46 7.42 -14.47
CA ALA A 169 28.69 8.24 -13.56
C ALA A 169 27.49 8.92 -14.26
N ARG A 170 27.65 9.35 -15.52
CA ARG A 170 26.56 9.94 -16.31
C ARG A 170 25.50 8.88 -16.61
N ASP A 171 25.91 7.69 -17.05
CA ASP A 171 24.99 6.59 -17.33
C ASP A 171 24.25 6.15 -16.06
N LYS A 172 24.94 6.09 -14.92
CA LYS A 172 24.32 5.81 -13.63
C LYS A 172 23.28 6.86 -13.26
N VAL A 173 23.62 8.14 -13.35
CA VAL A 173 22.69 9.24 -13.06
C VAL A 173 21.49 9.20 -14.01
N ALA A 174 21.68 8.95 -15.30
CA ALA A 174 20.59 8.90 -16.27
C ALA A 174 19.63 7.71 -16.06
N ARG A 175 20.16 6.52 -15.76
CA ARG A 175 19.34 5.33 -15.43
C ARG A 175 18.58 5.53 -14.12
N CYS A 176 19.25 6.08 -13.10
CA CYS A 176 18.61 6.42 -11.82
C CYS A 176 17.55 7.53 -11.99
N ALA A 177 17.81 8.55 -12.81
CA ALA A 177 16.86 9.61 -13.14
C ALA A 177 15.61 9.07 -13.82
N PHE A 178 15.76 8.14 -14.78
CA PHE A 178 14.62 7.45 -15.38
C PHE A 178 13.80 6.70 -14.33
N TYR A 179 14.46 5.89 -13.49
CA TYR A 179 13.78 5.12 -12.45
C TYR A 179 13.07 6.02 -11.43
N LEU A 180 13.70 7.13 -11.02
CA LEU A 180 13.10 8.13 -10.14
C LEU A 180 11.86 8.75 -10.79
N SER A 181 11.93 9.14 -12.06
CA SER A 181 10.77 9.68 -12.78
C SER A 181 9.58 8.70 -12.79
N LEU A 182 9.86 7.40 -12.89
CA LEU A 182 8.86 6.35 -12.85
C LEU A 182 8.25 6.19 -11.44
N LEU A 183 9.06 6.27 -10.38
CA LEU A 183 8.57 6.27 -8.99
C LEU A 183 7.68 7.49 -8.70
N LEU A 184 8.05 8.66 -9.21
CA LEU A 184 7.26 9.90 -9.05
C LEU A 184 5.92 9.81 -9.78
N LYS A 185 5.92 9.28 -11.02
CA LYS A 185 4.69 9.01 -11.77
C LYS A 185 3.81 7.99 -11.07
N LEU A 186 4.42 6.94 -10.50
CA LEU A 186 3.73 5.91 -9.73
C LEU A 186 3.03 6.53 -8.52
N ALA A 187 3.71 7.35 -7.72
CA ALA A 187 3.16 7.99 -6.51
C ALA A 187 1.87 8.80 -6.77
N ARG A 188 1.72 9.34 -7.98
CA ARG A 188 0.56 10.15 -8.41
C ARG A 188 -0.63 9.33 -8.88
N GLN A 189 -0.44 8.06 -9.25
CA GLN A 189 -1.53 7.20 -9.68
C GLN A 189 -2.34 6.70 -8.48
N LYS A 190 -3.68 6.65 -8.62
CA LYS A 190 -4.58 6.11 -7.58
C LYS A 190 -4.80 4.61 -7.73
N SER A 191 -4.96 4.16 -8.98
CA SER A 191 -5.10 2.76 -9.35
C SER A 191 -4.20 2.49 -10.54
N LEU A 192 -3.57 1.32 -10.54
CA LEU A 192 -2.61 0.98 -11.58
C LEU A 192 -3.21 0.01 -12.58
N THR A 193 -3.05 0.35 -13.85
CA THR A 193 -3.42 -0.53 -14.96
C THR A 193 -2.18 -1.20 -15.52
N ARG A 194 -2.35 -2.35 -16.18
CA ARG A 194 -1.25 -3.06 -16.85
C ARG A 194 -0.53 -2.24 -17.94
N LYS A 195 -1.11 -1.11 -18.36
CA LYS A 195 -0.55 -0.20 -19.36
C LYS A 195 0.48 0.80 -18.78
N PHE A 196 0.59 0.88 -17.45
CA PHE A 196 1.52 1.79 -16.79
C PHE A 196 2.97 1.55 -17.26
N GLY A 197 3.67 2.63 -17.64
CA GLY A 197 5.07 2.62 -18.11
C GLY A 197 5.32 2.02 -19.50
N GLN A 198 4.30 1.55 -20.22
CA GLN A 198 4.48 1.03 -21.58
C GLN A 198 4.82 2.14 -22.59
N GLU A 199 4.19 3.30 -22.44
CA GLU A 199 4.42 4.47 -23.32
C GLU A 199 5.85 5.03 -23.18
N GLU A 200 6.48 4.80 -22.03
CA GLU A 200 7.80 5.33 -21.66
C GLU A 200 8.94 4.36 -22.00
N GLY A 201 8.62 3.19 -22.56
CA GLY A 201 9.60 2.15 -22.87
C GLY A 201 10.17 1.46 -21.63
N CYS A 202 9.41 1.40 -20.52
CA CYS A 202 9.87 0.77 -19.29
C CYS A 202 10.03 -0.76 -19.46
N PRO A 203 11.17 -1.36 -19.07
CA PRO A 203 11.37 -2.80 -19.09
C PRO A 203 10.35 -3.54 -18.19
N ARG A 204 9.85 -4.69 -18.65
CA ARG A 204 8.86 -5.50 -17.90
C ARG A 204 9.35 -5.95 -16.53
N ILE A 205 10.65 -6.17 -16.37
CA ILE A 205 11.29 -6.56 -15.11
C ILE A 205 11.08 -5.47 -14.06
N ILE A 206 11.30 -4.21 -14.44
CA ILE A 206 11.13 -3.04 -13.57
C ILE A 206 9.66 -2.86 -13.20
N LEU A 207 8.75 -2.93 -14.17
CA LEU A 207 7.30 -2.84 -13.91
C LEU A 207 6.85 -3.92 -12.91
N SER A 208 7.32 -5.15 -13.09
CA SER A 208 7.00 -6.27 -12.20
C SER A 208 7.50 -6.03 -10.77
N LYS A 209 8.71 -5.48 -10.61
CA LYS A 209 9.25 -5.07 -9.30
C LYS A 209 8.40 -3.98 -8.66
N LEU A 210 8.04 -2.95 -9.43
CA LEU A 210 7.28 -1.81 -8.92
C LEU A 210 5.93 -2.25 -8.36
N PHE A 211 5.19 -3.08 -9.10
CA PHE A 211 3.91 -3.61 -8.63
C PHE A 211 4.07 -4.47 -7.37
N LYS A 212 5.05 -5.38 -7.35
CA LYS A 212 5.27 -6.25 -6.18
C LYS A 212 5.73 -5.49 -4.93
N THR A 213 6.53 -4.44 -5.10
CA THR A 213 7.22 -3.78 -3.99
C THR A 213 6.42 -2.62 -3.40
N PHE A 214 5.71 -1.88 -4.24
CA PHE A 214 5.06 -0.62 -3.88
C PHE A 214 3.54 -0.65 -4.00
N THR A 215 2.91 -1.76 -4.37
CA THR A 215 1.45 -1.81 -4.49
C THR A 215 0.85 -2.93 -3.66
N VAL A 216 -0.41 -2.74 -3.28
CA VAL A 216 -1.18 -3.75 -2.57
C VAL A 216 -2.31 -4.20 -3.49
N GLU A 217 -2.43 -5.52 -3.65
CA GLU A 217 -3.55 -6.13 -4.36
C GLU A 217 -4.81 -5.96 -3.53
N THR A 218 -5.83 -5.37 -4.14
CA THR A 218 -7.14 -5.15 -3.52
C THR A 218 -8.22 -5.71 -4.41
N PHE A 219 -9.21 -6.35 -3.81
CA PHE A 219 -10.37 -6.83 -4.55
C PHE A 219 -11.41 -5.72 -4.64
N SER A 220 -11.64 -5.22 -5.85
CA SER A 220 -12.66 -4.18 -6.10
C SER A 220 -13.49 -4.56 -7.33
N ASN A 221 -14.81 -4.45 -7.23
CA ASN A 221 -15.75 -4.71 -8.33
C ASN A 221 -15.52 -6.05 -9.06
N GLY A 222 -15.23 -7.13 -8.33
CA GLY A 222 -15.02 -8.46 -8.91
C GLY A 222 -13.67 -8.66 -9.60
N ARG A 223 -12.74 -7.71 -9.52
CA ARG A 223 -11.40 -7.80 -10.09
C ARG A 223 -10.32 -7.47 -9.05
N VAL A 224 -9.18 -8.13 -9.16
CA VAL A 224 -7.99 -7.77 -8.39
C VAL A 224 -7.34 -6.56 -9.06
N VAL A 225 -7.17 -5.48 -8.30
CA VAL A 225 -6.55 -4.23 -8.76
C VAL A 225 -5.43 -3.84 -7.80
N ASN A 226 -4.31 -3.38 -8.36
CA ASN A 226 -3.19 -2.85 -7.59
C ASN A 226 -3.48 -1.39 -7.21
N ILE A 227 -3.55 -1.14 -5.90
CA ILE A 227 -3.77 0.19 -5.34
C ILE A 227 -2.52 0.62 -4.56
N LEU A 228 -2.25 1.93 -4.61
CA LEU A 228 -1.21 2.58 -3.82
C LEU A 228 -1.81 3.08 -2.50
N SER A 229 -1.56 2.34 -1.41
CA SER A 229 -1.96 2.77 -0.08
C SER A 229 -1.13 3.97 0.40
N THR A 230 -1.59 4.65 1.45
CA THR A 230 -0.85 5.74 2.10
C THR A 230 0.51 5.29 2.63
N SER A 231 0.59 4.06 3.13
CA SER A 231 1.82 3.47 3.64
C SER A 231 2.81 3.15 2.51
N MET A 232 2.31 2.66 1.36
CA MET A 232 3.13 2.47 0.15
C MET A 232 3.64 3.78 -0.43
N ARG A 233 2.90 4.89 -0.31
CA ARG A 233 3.42 6.21 -0.69
C ARG A 233 4.58 6.67 0.18
N ALA A 234 4.54 6.37 1.49
CA ALA A 234 5.68 6.62 2.37
C ALA A 234 6.89 5.73 2.01
N LYS A 235 6.64 4.46 1.63
CA LYS A 235 7.67 3.56 1.09
C LYS A 235 8.31 4.13 -0.17
N LEU A 236 7.50 4.59 -1.13
CA LEU A 236 7.99 5.25 -2.34
C LEU A 236 8.83 6.48 -2.02
N ALA A 237 8.39 7.30 -1.07
CA ALA A 237 9.15 8.47 -0.63
C ALA A 237 10.54 8.08 -0.08
N ALA A 238 10.60 7.07 0.80
CA ALA A 238 11.85 6.60 1.37
C ALA A 238 12.82 6.03 0.32
N TYR A 239 12.32 5.21 -0.61
CA TYR A 239 13.12 4.66 -1.72
C TYR A 239 13.58 5.76 -2.69
N SER A 240 12.72 6.72 -3.02
CA SER A 240 13.09 7.85 -3.87
C SER A 240 14.16 8.73 -3.23
N LEU A 241 14.08 8.93 -1.90
CA LEU A 241 15.09 9.66 -1.15
C LEU A 241 16.43 8.92 -1.11
N ALA A 242 16.41 7.60 -0.90
CA ALA A 242 17.61 6.77 -0.93
C ALA A 242 18.31 6.82 -2.30
N LEU A 243 17.54 6.77 -3.40
CA LEU A 243 18.09 6.94 -4.75
C LEU A 243 18.70 8.32 -4.97
N LEU A 244 18.04 9.38 -4.51
CA LEU A 244 18.58 10.74 -4.59
C LEU A 244 19.89 10.88 -3.82
N LEU A 245 20.03 10.25 -2.65
CA LEU A 245 21.28 10.25 -1.91
C LEU A 245 22.43 9.63 -2.74
N HIS A 246 22.17 8.54 -3.46
CA HIS A 246 23.15 7.93 -4.38
C HIS A 246 23.47 8.77 -5.61
N MET A 247 22.55 9.63 -6.05
CA MET A 247 22.78 10.55 -7.17
C MET A 247 23.48 11.86 -6.75
N GLY A 248 23.24 12.32 -5.53
CA GLY A 248 23.66 13.65 -5.03
C GLY A 248 24.77 13.63 -3.99
N HIS A 249 25.75 12.72 -4.11
CA HIS A 249 26.86 12.60 -3.14
C HIS A 249 26.41 12.54 -1.67
N MET A 250 25.39 11.73 -1.37
CA MET A 250 24.78 11.58 -0.04
C MET A 250 24.08 12.83 0.49
N THR A 251 23.64 13.70 -0.43
CA THR A 251 22.76 14.85 -0.16
C THR A 251 21.52 14.81 -1.05
N ALA A 252 20.38 15.27 -0.54
CA ALA A 252 19.13 15.32 -1.28
C ALA A 252 18.30 16.54 -0.87
N ASP A 253 17.64 17.19 -1.83
CA ASP A 253 16.74 18.31 -1.57
C ASP A 253 15.32 17.78 -1.25
N LEU A 254 14.87 18.01 -0.02
CA LEU A 254 13.54 17.60 0.43
C LEU A 254 12.44 18.50 -0.16
N THR A 255 12.76 19.73 -0.55
CA THR A 255 11.78 20.70 -1.02
C THR A 255 11.28 20.38 -2.42
N LEU A 256 12.16 19.92 -3.29
CA LEU A 256 11.78 19.45 -4.62
C LEU A 256 11.04 18.11 -4.50
N LEU A 257 11.52 17.20 -3.64
CA LEU A 257 10.99 15.83 -3.58
C LEU A 257 9.56 15.76 -3.02
N HIS A 258 9.23 16.53 -1.97
CA HIS A 258 7.87 16.49 -1.43
C HIS A 258 6.83 17.02 -2.43
N ARG A 259 7.20 18.03 -3.23
CA ARG A 259 6.34 18.59 -4.31
C ARG A 259 6.14 17.55 -5.41
N ASP A 260 7.20 16.90 -5.84
CA ASP A 260 7.13 15.89 -6.89
C ASP A 260 6.29 14.67 -6.48
N LEU A 261 6.41 14.22 -5.22
CA LEU A 261 5.63 13.12 -4.64
C LEU A 261 4.20 13.50 -4.25
N GLY A 262 3.87 14.79 -4.16
CA GLY A 262 2.56 15.25 -3.69
C GLY A 262 2.29 14.93 -2.21
N ILE A 263 3.33 14.91 -1.38
CA ILE A 263 3.22 14.71 0.08
C ILE A 263 3.47 16.01 0.82
N THR A 264 2.96 16.13 2.05
CA THR A 264 3.22 17.31 2.88
C THR A 264 4.69 17.35 3.29
N GLU A 265 5.24 18.56 3.40
CA GLU A 265 6.63 18.76 3.83
C GLU A 265 6.91 18.12 5.19
N ALA A 266 5.97 18.24 6.14
CA ALA A 266 6.06 17.60 7.46
C ALA A 266 6.23 16.08 7.34
N ARG A 267 5.48 15.43 6.44
CA ARG A 267 5.59 13.99 6.23
C ARG A 267 6.93 13.61 5.58
N MET A 268 7.44 14.44 4.67
CA MET A 268 8.76 14.22 4.08
C MET A 268 9.87 14.32 5.14
N ILE A 269 9.75 15.26 6.07
CA ILE A 269 10.67 15.41 7.20
C ILE A 269 10.59 14.18 8.14
N GLU A 270 9.40 13.67 8.41
CA GLU A 270 9.22 12.42 9.17
C GLU A 270 9.91 11.24 8.48
N VAL A 271 9.78 11.11 7.15
CA VAL A 271 10.46 10.07 6.38
C VAL A 271 11.98 10.22 6.47
N ALA A 272 12.52 11.43 6.24
CA ALA A 272 13.95 11.70 6.34
C ALA A 272 14.50 11.40 7.74
N LYS A 273 13.77 11.77 8.80
CA LYS A 273 14.13 11.44 10.19
C LYS A 273 14.08 9.93 10.44
N SER A 274 13.06 9.24 9.94
CA SER A 274 12.96 7.79 10.10
C SER A 274 14.09 7.03 9.39
N MET A 275 14.62 7.60 8.31
CA MET A 275 15.82 7.11 7.63
C MET A 275 17.14 7.46 8.34
N GLY A 276 17.11 8.17 9.46
CA GLY A 276 18.30 8.60 10.20
C GLY A 276 19.10 9.72 9.52
N LEU A 277 18.47 10.46 8.59
CA LEU A 277 19.14 11.54 7.86
C LEU A 277 19.30 12.80 8.72
N THR A 278 20.42 13.48 8.54
CA THR A 278 20.68 14.79 9.14
C THR A 278 20.02 15.88 8.30
N LEU A 279 19.15 16.69 8.91
CA LEU A 279 18.50 17.81 8.25
C LEU A 279 19.42 19.04 8.28
N ILE A 280 19.83 19.51 7.11
CA ILE A 280 20.58 20.74 6.95
C ILE A 280 19.57 21.88 6.89
N LYS A 281 19.58 22.74 7.92
CA LYS A 281 18.82 23.99 7.88
C LYS A 281 19.60 25.00 7.03
N PRO A 282 18.97 25.71 6.08
CA PRO A 282 19.64 26.79 5.39
C PRO A 282 20.08 27.85 6.41
N ALA A 283 21.31 28.34 6.29
CA ALA A 283 21.83 29.38 7.15
C ALA A 283 20.97 30.64 6.96
N ARG A 284 20.40 31.18 8.05
CA ARG A 284 19.73 32.49 8.02
C ARG A 284 20.77 33.57 7.75
N THR A 285 21.06 33.87 6.49
CA THR A 285 21.80 35.07 6.12
C THR A 285 20.85 36.26 6.21
N LYS A 286 21.11 37.17 7.16
CA LYS A 286 20.54 38.51 7.19
C LYS A 286 21.03 39.27 5.96
N LYS A 287 20.27 39.30 4.86
CA LYS A 287 20.39 40.31 3.80
C LYS A 287 19.06 40.39 3.05
N ASP A 288 18.53 41.61 2.98
CA ASP A 288 17.22 42.02 2.46
C ASP A 288 17.04 41.89 0.92
N ASP A 289 17.66 40.88 0.29
CA ASP A 289 17.51 40.58 -1.15
C ASP A 289 17.00 39.14 -1.38
N ALA A 290 16.22 38.59 -0.44
CA ALA A 290 15.70 37.22 -0.49
C ALA A 290 14.20 37.17 -0.87
N GLU A 291 13.80 37.90 -1.91
CA GLU A 291 12.56 37.58 -2.61
C GLU A 291 12.88 36.47 -3.63
N LEU A 292 12.36 35.25 -3.37
CA LEU A 292 12.26 34.10 -4.29
C LEU A 292 13.35 33.01 -4.31
N GLN A 293 14.32 32.98 -3.39
CA GLN A 293 15.04 31.72 -3.12
C GLN A 293 14.36 31.00 -1.95
N GLY A 294 13.45 30.09 -2.28
CA GLY A 294 12.75 29.28 -1.29
C GLY A 294 13.74 28.62 -0.33
N GLU A 295 13.38 28.52 0.95
CA GLU A 295 14.19 27.83 1.96
C GLU A 295 14.37 26.35 1.58
N HIS A 296 15.36 26.03 0.73
CA HIS A 296 15.68 24.67 0.32
C HIS A 296 16.19 23.89 1.53
N ARG A 297 15.33 23.01 2.06
CA ARG A 297 15.69 22.08 3.13
C ARG A 297 16.37 20.87 2.53
N GLN A 298 17.65 20.72 2.83
CA GLN A 298 18.45 19.59 2.37
C GLN A 298 18.56 18.53 3.48
N ALA A 299 18.62 17.27 3.07
CA ALA A 299 18.97 16.15 3.93
C ALA A 299 20.35 15.62 3.51
N SER A 300 21.18 15.28 4.49
CA SER A 300 22.45 14.58 4.25
C SER A 300 22.57 13.34 5.11
N LEU A 301 23.18 12.29 4.55
CA LEU A 301 23.48 11.07 5.28
C LEU A 301 24.86 11.22 5.92
N ARG A 302 24.91 11.25 7.26
CA ARG A 302 26.16 11.33 8.04
C ARG A 302 26.18 10.20 9.06
N LEU A 303 27.37 9.63 9.26
CA LEU A 303 27.62 8.62 10.29
C LEU A 303 28.11 9.29 11.58
N PRO A 304 27.72 8.80 12.77
CA PRO A 304 26.72 7.75 13.02
C PRO A 304 25.29 8.23 12.73
N LEU A 305 24.40 7.31 12.37
CA LEU A 305 23.00 7.63 12.06
C LEU A 305 22.31 8.32 13.24
N VAL A 306 21.54 9.35 12.94
CA VAL A 306 20.73 10.04 13.96
C VAL A 306 19.61 9.10 14.37
N LYS A 307 19.67 8.58 15.60
CA LYS A 307 18.55 7.87 16.21
C LYS A 307 17.42 8.87 16.44
N SER A 308 16.40 8.80 15.60
CA SER A 308 15.17 9.54 15.81
C SER A 308 14.40 8.87 16.94
N ASP A 309 14.65 9.28 18.19
CA ASP A 309 13.76 8.93 19.30
C ASP A 309 12.38 9.50 18.96
N LYS A 310 11.48 8.65 18.51
CA LYS A 310 10.06 8.97 18.45
C LYS A 310 9.64 9.14 19.90
N PHE A 311 9.61 10.38 20.37
CA PHE A 311 8.98 10.73 21.63
C PHE A 311 7.50 10.37 21.48
N THR A 312 7.14 9.14 21.84
CA THR A 312 5.77 8.66 21.84
C THR A 312 5.07 9.36 23.00
N GLU A 313 4.71 10.63 22.81
CA GLU A 313 3.65 11.22 23.59
C GLU A 313 2.39 10.43 23.25
N ARG A 314 2.12 9.42 24.09
CA ARG A 314 0.81 8.79 24.23
C ARG A 314 -0.18 9.93 24.43
N ARG A 315 -0.78 10.41 23.33
CA ARG A 315 -1.96 11.26 23.36
C ARG A 315 -3.03 10.44 24.07
N LYS A 316 -3.13 10.62 25.39
CA LYS A 316 -4.18 10.03 26.22
C LYS A 316 -5.50 10.40 25.55
N ARG A 317 -6.16 9.41 24.96
CA ARG A 317 -7.55 9.56 24.48
C ARG A 317 -8.33 10.12 25.66
N LYS A 318 -8.82 11.35 25.54
CA LYS A 318 -9.83 11.88 26.46
C LYS A 318 -11.02 10.94 26.36
N LYS A 319 -11.28 10.17 27.42
CA LYS A 319 -12.57 9.50 27.59
C LYS A 319 -13.61 10.62 27.62
N MET A 320 -14.50 10.63 26.63
CA MET A 320 -15.76 11.36 26.75
C MET A 320 -16.58 10.60 27.79
N ILE A 321 -16.92 11.30 28.87
CA ILE A 321 -17.96 10.93 29.83
C ILE A 321 -19.27 11.44 29.25
#